data_AF-A0A1N6H2A5-F1
#
_entry.id   AF-A0A1N6H2A5-F1
#
_cell.length_a   1.000
_cell.length_b   1.000
_cell.length_c   1.000
_cell.angle_alpha   90.00
_cell.angle_beta   90.00
_cell.angle_gamma   90.00
#
_symmetry.space_group_name_H-M   'P 1'
#
loop_
_entity.id
_entity.type
_entity.pdbx_description
1 polymer ?
#
loop_
_entity_poly.entity_id
_entity_poly.type
_entity_poly.pdbx_seq_one_letter_code
_entity_poly.pdbx_strand_id
1 'polypeptide(L)'
;MGKRDRLSHDQKRKAKLKQRAERTGKHEKLAYSGRKYKTEEFAPILFRTEVGIYESYVICGRELTDDLIEAAIERMVIQMRKGPLPHFFKSNVITVVEGNEEELVIESIRRNWEILEEKGEMPGRDDLIGVLRTILHSLDLWRSQTLHPQGYLHFLEGFMKKLGVSIEEVRPISDTE
;
A
#
# COMPACT_ATOMS: atom_id res chain seq x y z
N MET A 1 -14.14 16.66 -35.63
CA MET A 1 -14.09 15.19 -35.52
C MET A 1 -13.00 14.82 -34.54
N GLY A 2 -13.33 14.12 -33.46
CA GLY A 2 -12.33 13.64 -32.48
C GLY A 2 -12.91 12.48 -31.70
N LYS A 3 -12.88 11.28 -32.28
CA LYS A 3 -13.28 10.06 -31.58
C LYS A 3 -12.22 9.77 -30.52
N ARG A 4 -12.55 9.98 -29.24
CA ARG A 4 -11.73 9.49 -28.12
C ARG A 4 -11.82 7.97 -28.15
N ASP A 5 -10.70 7.31 -28.47
CA ASP A 5 -10.59 5.86 -28.42
C ASP A 5 -10.85 5.39 -26.98
N ARG A 6 -12.06 4.87 -26.76
CA ARG A 6 -12.38 4.13 -25.54
C ARG A 6 -11.67 2.78 -25.66
N LEU A 7 -10.48 2.70 -25.06
CA LEU A 7 -9.76 1.44 -24.94
C LEU A 7 -10.68 0.39 -24.29
N SER A 8 -10.86 -0.73 -24.99
CA SER A 8 -11.63 -1.87 -24.49
C SER A 8 -11.01 -2.38 -23.19
N HIS A 9 -11.83 -2.91 -22.28
CA HIS A 9 -11.40 -3.50 -21.01
C HIS A 9 -10.24 -4.51 -21.19
N ASP A 10 -10.24 -5.23 -22.32
CA ASP A 10 -9.22 -6.22 -22.65
C ASP A 10 -7.88 -5.58 -23.07
N GLN A 11 -7.91 -4.39 -23.68
CA GLN A 11 -6.71 -3.60 -23.99
C GLN A 11 -6.08 -3.03 -22.72
N LYS A 12 -6.90 -2.57 -21.77
CA LYS A 12 -6.43 -2.15 -20.44
C LYS A 12 -5.77 -3.32 -19.68
N ARG A 13 -6.38 -4.51 -19.74
CA ARG A 13 -5.83 -5.73 -19.13
C ARG A 13 -4.48 -6.13 -19.74
N LYS A 14 -4.35 -6.10 -21.07
CA LYS A 14 -3.08 -6.36 -21.77
C LYS A 14 -2.01 -5.33 -21.44
N ALA A 15 -2.36 -4.04 -21.37
CA ALA A 15 -1.44 -2.99 -20.97
C ALA A 15 -0.93 -3.22 -19.54
N LYS A 16 -1.82 -3.58 -18.60
CA LYS A 16 -1.46 -3.91 -17.21
C LYS A 16 -0.54 -5.14 -17.14
N LEU A 17 -0.82 -6.20 -17.92
CA LEU A 17 0.02 -7.41 -17.99
C LEU A 17 1.40 -7.13 -18.60
N LYS A 18 1.48 -6.27 -19.62
CA LYS A 18 2.76 -5.86 -20.21
C LYS A 18 3.59 -5.02 -19.24
N GLN A 19 2.95 -4.07 -18.57
CA GLN A 19 3.58 -3.26 -17.54
C GLN A 19 4.06 -4.12 -16.35
N ARG A 20 3.31 -5.18 -15.99
CA ARG A 20 3.73 -6.20 -15.02
C ARG A 20 5.02 -6.90 -15.44
N ALA A 21 5.08 -7.43 -16.66
CA ALA A 21 6.26 -8.14 -17.17
C ALA A 21 7.51 -7.24 -17.25
N GLU A 22 7.32 -5.96 -17.58
CA GLU A 22 8.41 -4.97 -17.62
C GLU A 22 8.93 -4.59 -16.22
N ARG A 23 8.06 -4.59 -15.19
CA ARG A 23 8.44 -4.33 -13.79
C ARG A 23 9.20 -5.50 -13.15
N THR A 24 8.82 -6.75 -13.43
CA THR A 24 9.46 -7.94 -12.84
C THR A 24 10.93 -8.11 -13.27
N GLY A 25 11.33 -7.53 -14.40
CA GLY A 25 12.68 -7.71 -14.98
C GLY A 25 13.74 -6.70 -14.53
N LYS A 26 13.41 -5.63 -13.79
CA LYS A 26 14.33 -4.49 -13.58
C LYS A 26 14.68 -4.13 -12.13
N HIS A 27 14.00 -4.67 -11.11
CA HIS A 27 14.25 -4.27 -9.73
C HIS A 27 15.08 -5.30 -8.97
N GLU A 28 16.20 -4.86 -8.38
CA GLU A 28 16.82 -5.57 -7.25
C GLU A 28 15.73 -5.82 -6.22
N LYS A 29 15.58 -7.06 -5.76
CA LYS A 29 14.55 -7.42 -4.78
C LYS A 29 14.70 -6.56 -3.54
N LEU A 30 13.82 -5.56 -3.39
CA LEU A 30 13.80 -4.70 -2.23
C LEU A 30 13.29 -5.45 -1.00
N ALA A 31 12.62 -6.60 -1.16
CA ALA A 31 12.18 -7.44 -0.05
C ALA A 31 13.32 -7.80 0.93
N TYR A 32 13.01 -7.78 2.23
CA TYR A 32 13.88 -8.25 3.31
C TYR A 32 13.30 -9.52 3.93
N SER A 33 14.00 -10.64 3.79
CA SER A 33 13.55 -11.96 4.27
C SER A 33 14.06 -12.33 5.67
N GLY A 34 14.94 -11.52 6.26
CA GLY A 34 15.50 -11.78 7.59
C GLY A 34 14.50 -11.54 8.73
N ARG A 35 14.95 -11.81 9.96
CA ARG A 35 14.10 -11.71 11.16
C ARG A 35 14.30 -10.43 11.98
N LYS A 36 15.27 -9.58 11.64
CA LYS A 36 15.62 -8.37 12.42
C LYS A 36 14.40 -7.49 12.73
N TYR A 37 13.54 -7.30 11.73
CA TYR A 37 12.37 -6.43 11.80
C TYR A 37 11.07 -7.16 12.15
N LYS A 38 11.16 -8.45 12.50
CA LYS A 38 10.03 -9.31 12.90
C LYS A 38 10.09 -9.58 14.41
N THR A 39 10.33 -8.55 15.20
CA THR A 39 10.47 -8.59 16.66
C THR A 39 9.34 -7.79 17.32
N GLU A 40 9.13 -8.00 18.63
CA GLU A 40 8.12 -7.25 19.41
C GLU A 40 8.35 -5.73 19.38
N GLU A 41 9.60 -5.30 19.33
CA GLU A 41 9.99 -3.89 19.20
C GLU A 41 9.40 -3.22 17.96
N PHE A 42 9.39 -3.91 16.81
CA PHE A 42 8.87 -3.38 15.55
C PHE A 42 7.40 -3.76 15.30
N ALA A 43 6.78 -4.54 16.19
CA ALA A 43 5.37 -4.92 16.05
C ALA A 43 4.42 -3.70 15.95
N PRO A 44 4.59 -2.62 16.74
CA PRO A 44 3.72 -1.44 16.64
C PRO A 44 3.77 -0.76 15.27
N ILE A 45 4.97 -0.57 14.71
CA ILE A 45 5.14 0.10 13.41
C ILE A 45 4.70 -0.79 12.25
N LEU A 46 4.96 -2.11 12.32
CA LEU A 46 4.42 -3.07 11.36
C LEU A 46 2.89 -3.01 11.35
N PHE A 47 2.28 -3.13 12.53
CA PHE A 47 0.83 -3.09 12.68
C PHE A 47 0.24 -1.78 12.12
N ARG A 48 0.82 -0.62 12.45
CA ARG A 48 0.34 0.67 11.92
C ARG A 48 0.48 0.78 10.41
N THR A 49 1.55 0.24 9.84
CA THR A 49 1.73 0.18 8.38
C THR A 49 0.64 -0.68 7.74
N GLU A 50 0.38 -1.85 8.32
CA GLU A 50 -0.64 -2.78 7.87
C GLU A 50 -2.06 -2.19 7.99
N VAL A 51 -2.35 -1.42 9.04
CA VAL A 51 -3.61 -0.68 9.18
C VAL A 51 -3.76 0.35 8.05
N GLY A 52 -2.72 1.14 7.73
CA GLY A 52 -2.79 2.10 6.63
C GLY A 52 -3.02 1.46 5.26
N ILE A 53 -2.43 0.29 5.01
CA ILE A 53 -2.70 -0.51 3.80
C ILE A 53 -4.16 -0.97 3.78
N TYR A 54 -4.66 -1.49 4.90
CA TYR A 54 -6.03 -1.98 5.01
C TYR A 54 -7.06 -0.85 4.87
N GLU A 55 -6.82 0.32 5.45
CA GLU A 55 -7.64 1.53 5.25
C GLU A 55 -7.76 1.88 3.77
N SER A 56 -6.63 1.93 3.07
CA SER A 56 -6.61 2.21 1.63
C SER A 56 -7.40 1.19 0.83
N TYR A 57 -7.28 -0.09 1.19
CA TYR A 57 -8.02 -1.18 0.56
C TYR A 57 -9.54 -1.04 0.75
N VAL A 58 -9.99 -0.71 1.96
CA VAL A 58 -11.42 -0.48 2.25
C VAL A 58 -11.93 0.78 1.53
N ILE A 59 -11.17 1.87 1.57
CA ILE A 59 -11.53 3.15 0.92
C ILE A 59 -11.68 2.97 -0.60
N CYS A 60 -10.85 2.15 -1.23
CA CYS A 60 -10.94 1.83 -2.66
C CYS A 60 -11.98 0.75 -2.99
N GLY A 61 -12.99 0.54 -2.16
CA GLY A 61 -14.04 -0.46 -2.41
C GLY A 61 -13.51 -1.89 -2.54
N ARG A 62 -12.36 -2.20 -1.91
CA ARG A 62 -11.66 -3.50 -1.98
C ARG A 62 -11.14 -3.86 -3.39
N GLU A 63 -10.83 -2.86 -4.21
CA GLU A 63 -10.31 -3.06 -5.57
C GLU A 63 -8.78 -2.93 -5.68
N LEU A 64 -8.07 -2.54 -4.61
CA LEU A 64 -6.60 -2.51 -4.64
C LEU A 64 -6.02 -3.89 -4.90
N THR A 65 -4.89 -3.95 -5.58
CA THR A 65 -4.16 -5.19 -5.85
C THR A 65 -2.84 -5.20 -5.10
N ASP A 66 -2.31 -6.38 -4.79
CA ASP A 66 -1.00 -6.55 -4.15
C ASP A 66 0.12 -5.84 -4.95
N ASP A 67 0.00 -5.76 -6.29
CA ASP A 67 0.94 -5.03 -7.16
C ASP A 67 0.97 -3.52 -6.88
N LEU A 68 -0.19 -2.92 -6.54
CA LEU A 68 -0.29 -1.50 -6.24
C LEU A 68 0.30 -1.21 -4.85
N ILE A 69 0.04 -2.09 -3.89
CA ILE A 69 0.64 -2.00 -2.55
C ILE A 69 2.16 -2.13 -2.64
N GLU A 70 2.66 -3.10 -3.41
CA GLU A 70 4.09 -3.26 -3.68
C GLU A 70 4.68 -1.98 -4.27
N ALA A 71 4.10 -1.44 -5.35
CA ALA A 71 4.59 -0.22 -5.98
C ALA A 71 4.60 0.99 -5.02
N ALA A 72 3.56 1.15 -4.20
CA ALA A 72 3.49 2.20 -3.19
C ALA A 72 4.62 2.06 -2.15
N ILE A 73 4.83 0.85 -1.62
CA ILE A 73 5.88 0.58 -0.62
C ILE A 73 7.28 0.74 -1.23
N GLU A 74 7.52 0.26 -2.45
CA GLU A 74 8.79 0.47 -3.15
C GLU A 74 9.09 1.96 -3.34
N ARG A 75 8.07 2.73 -3.74
CA ARG A 75 8.19 4.18 -3.89
C ARG A 75 8.56 4.86 -2.57
N MET A 76 7.94 4.48 -1.46
CA MET A 76 8.32 4.97 -0.13
C MET A 76 9.77 4.64 0.21
N VAL A 77 10.20 3.39 0.02
CA VAL A 77 11.59 2.97 0.28
C VAL A 77 12.58 3.79 -0.57
N ILE A 78 12.29 3.98 -1.85
CA ILE A 78 13.14 4.78 -2.76
C ILE A 78 13.20 6.24 -2.30
N GLN A 79 12.08 6.84 -1.91
CA GLN A 79 12.04 8.22 -1.42
C GLN A 79 12.84 8.37 -0.11
N MET A 80 12.65 7.46 0.86
CA MET A 80 13.36 7.48 2.15
C MET A 80 14.87 7.30 2.00
N ARG A 81 15.32 6.54 0.99
CA ARG A 81 16.76 6.42 0.67
C ARG A 81 17.35 7.72 0.13
N LYS A 82 16.56 8.54 -0.58
CA LYS A 82 17.01 9.80 -1.19
C LYS A 82 17.00 10.97 -0.21
N GLY A 83 16.22 10.90 0.85
CA GLY A 83 16.08 11.99 1.81
C GLY A 83 14.88 11.80 2.74
N PRO A 84 14.54 12.82 3.55
CA PRO A 84 13.30 12.80 4.31
C PRO A 84 12.10 12.68 3.36
N LEU A 85 11.06 11.95 3.80
CA LEU A 85 9.80 11.92 3.06
C LEU A 85 9.25 13.35 2.93
N PRO A 86 8.68 13.74 1.77
CA PRO A 86 8.06 15.06 1.60
C PRO A 86 7.07 15.34 2.71
N HIS A 87 6.96 16.57 3.20
CA HIS A 87 5.99 16.89 4.26
C HIS A 87 4.57 16.46 3.85
N PHE A 88 3.89 15.76 4.74
CA PHE A 88 2.50 15.37 4.56
C PHE A 88 1.62 16.55 4.93
N PHE A 89 0.68 16.92 4.07
CA PHE A 89 -0.36 17.87 4.42
C PHE A 89 -1.52 17.10 5.04
N LYS A 90 -1.82 17.39 6.30
CA LYS A 90 -2.92 16.79 7.08
C LYS A 90 -4.26 17.24 6.51
N SER A 91 -4.67 16.70 5.36
CA SER A 91 -6.01 16.88 4.83
C SER A 91 -6.94 15.88 5.52
N ASN A 92 -7.97 16.37 6.22
CA ASN A 92 -8.99 15.51 6.81
C ASN A 92 -9.87 14.81 5.75
N VAL A 93 -9.73 15.19 4.47
CA VAL A 93 -10.45 14.59 3.35
C VAL A 93 -9.45 13.75 2.55
N ILE A 94 -9.67 12.43 2.55
CA ILE A 94 -9.02 11.52 1.60
C ILE A 94 -9.86 11.56 0.33
N THR A 95 -9.31 12.15 -0.73
CA THR A 95 -9.98 12.14 -2.03
C THR A 95 -9.44 10.99 -2.87
N VAL A 96 -10.27 9.99 -3.14
CA VAL A 96 -9.93 8.93 -4.10
C VAL A 96 -9.98 9.53 -5.50
N VAL A 97 -8.81 9.77 -6.09
CA VAL A 97 -8.69 10.14 -7.50
C VAL A 97 -8.32 8.88 -8.27
N GLU A 98 -9.18 8.48 -9.22
CA GLU A 98 -8.92 7.32 -10.09
C GLU A 98 -7.55 7.47 -10.76
N GLY A 99 -6.67 6.46 -10.58
CA GLY A 99 -5.29 6.48 -11.06
C GLY A 99 -4.26 7.06 -10.08
N ASN A 100 -4.65 7.40 -8.84
CA ASN A 100 -3.75 7.85 -7.77
C ASN A 100 -3.77 6.95 -6.53
N GLU A 101 -4.13 5.68 -6.69
CA GLU A 101 -4.28 4.73 -5.60
C GLU A 101 -2.96 4.44 -4.88
N GLU A 102 -1.83 4.49 -5.60
CA GLU A 102 -0.49 4.35 -5.00
C GLU A 102 -0.22 5.47 -3.98
N GLU A 103 -0.58 6.72 -4.29
CA GLU A 103 -0.37 7.85 -3.38
C GLU A 103 -1.30 7.74 -2.17
N LEU A 104 -2.54 7.32 -2.36
CA LEU A 104 -3.48 7.05 -1.27
C LEU A 104 -2.92 6.04 -0.25
N VAL A 105 -2.29 4.96 -0.73
CA VAL A 105 -1.65 3.96 0.14
C VAL A 105 -0.53 4.59 0.96
N ILE A 106 0.32 5.39 0.31
CA ILE A 106 1.41 6.11 0.99
C ILE A 106 0.85 7.07 2.05
N GLU A 107 -0.16 7.86 1.69
CA GLU A 107 -0.81 8.81 2.60
C GLU A 107 -1.43 8.12 3.81
N SER A 108 -2.11 7.00 3.61
CA SER A 108 -2.78 6.25 4.68
C SER A 108 -1.79 5.58 5.63
N ILE A 109 -0.68 5.03 5.10
CA ILE A 109 0.43 4.51 5.92
C ILE A 109 1.02 5.64 6.78
N ARG A 110 1.33 6.78 6.16
CA ARG A 110 1.95 7.91 6.86
C ARG A 110 1.04 8.48 7.95
N ARG A 111 -0.26 8.60 7.69
CA ARG A 111 -1.25 9.01 8.68
C ARG A 111 -1.27 8.06 9.89
N ASN A 112 -1.15 6.76 9.65
CA ASN A 112 -1.09 5.80 10.75
C ASN A 112 0.23 5.86 11.53
N TRP A 113 1.33 6.25 10.88
CA TRP A 113 2.62 6.48 11.55
C TRP A 113 2.63 7.74 12.42
N GLU A 114 1.83 8.77 12.10
CA GLU A 114 1.71 9.98 12.94
C GLU A 114 1.33 9.61 14.39
N ILE A 115 0.55 8.55 14.60
CA ILE A 115 0.16 8.09 15.94
C ILE A 115 1.38 7.66 16.78
N LEU A 116 2.43 7.13 16.13
CA LEU A 116 3.69 6.76 16.80
C LEU A 116 4.62 7.96 16.92
N GLU A 117 4.63 8.84 15.92
CA GLU A 117 5.38 10.09 15.96
C GLU A 117 4.92 11.01 17.09
N GLU A 118 3.60 11.18 17.28
CA GLU A 118 2.99 11.93 18.37
C GLU A 118 3.35 11.37 19.76
N LYS A 119 3.68 10.08 19.84
CA LYS A 119 4.13 9.41 21.07
C LYS A 119 5.65 9.43 21.26
N GLY A 120 6.41 9.91 20.28
CA GLY A 120 7.88 9.81 20.27
C GLY A 120 8.41 8.38 20.12
N GLU A 121 7.58 7.46 19.63
CA GLU A 121 7.90 6.04 19.45
C GLU A 121 8.33 5.71 18.02
N MET A 122 8.55 6.73 17.18
CA MET A 122 8.85 6.53 15.76
C MET A 122 10.27 5.97 15.58
N PRO A 123 10.44 4.79 14.93
CA PRO A 123 11.76 4.25 14.65
C PRO A 123 12.60 5.14 13.73
N GLY A 124 13.91 4.90 13.76
CA GLY A 124 14.83 5.55 12.83
C GLY A 124 14.52 5.20 11.37
N ARG A 125 14.89 6.09 10.45
CA ARG A 125 14.63 5.95 9.00
C ARG A 125 15.04 4.60 8.43
N ASP A 126 16.22 4.11 8.80
CA ASP A 126 16.75 2.86 8.26
C ASP A 126 15.95 1.64 8.76
N ASP A 127 15.41 1.72 9.97
CA ASP A 127 14.53 0.68 10.51
C ASP A 127 13.13 0.74 9.90
N LEU A 128 12.60 1.94 9.63
CA LEU A 128 11.37 2.09 8.84
C LEU A 128 11.51 1.48 7.44
N ILE A 129 12.64 1.72 6.77
CA ILE A 129 12.96 1.07 5.50
C ILE A 129 12.99 -0.45 5.69
N GLY A 130 13.59 -0.96 6.76
CA GLY A 130 13.60 -2.38 7.11
C GLY A 130 12.20 -2.99 7.27
N VAL A 131 11.32 -2.28 7.96
CA VAL A 131 9.90 -2.65 8.18
C VAL A 131 9.16 -2.70 6.85
N LEU A 132 9.26 -1.68 6.01
CA LEU A 132 8.65 -1.66 4.67
C LEU A 132 9.13 -2.83 3.79
N ARG A 133 10.44 -3.10 3.80
CA ARG A 133 11.02 -4.25 3.08
C ARG A 133 10.55 -5.59 3.63
N THR A 134 10.19 -5.66 4.91
CA THR A 134 9.61 -6.86 5.53
C THR A 134 8.19 -7.09 5.02
N ILE A 135 7.40 -6.02 4.83
CA ILE A 135 6.07 -6.11 4.23
C ILE A 135 6.14 -6.53 2.76
N LEU A 136 7.10 -6.00 1.98
CA LEU A 136 7.36 -6.48 0.61
C LEU A 136 7.60 -8.01 0.58
N HIS A 137 8.35 -8.53 1.55
CA HIS A 137 8.56 -9.98 1.63
C HIS A 137 7.27 -10.74 1.99
N SER A 138 6.41 -10.19 2.85
CA SER A 138 5.09 -10.76 3.13
C SER A 138 4.19 -10.76 1.90
N LEU A 139 4.18 -9.68 1.11
CA LEU A 139 3.49 -9.58 -0.17
C LEU A 139 3.92 -10.71 -1.13
N ASP A 140 5.23 -10.90 -1.30
CA ASP A 140 5.79 -11.99 -2.11
C ASP A 140 5.33 -13.37 -1.62
N LEU A 141 5.35 -13.60 -0.31
CA LEU A 141 4.95 -14.86 0.30
C LEU A 141 3.48 -15.18 0.00
N TRP A 142 2.55 -14.24 0.28
CA TRP A 142 1.12 -14.46 0.10
C TRP A 142 0.70 -14.50 -1.37
N ARG A 143 1.38 -13.73 -2.23
CA ARG A 143 1.21 -13.81 -3.68
C ARG A 143 1.64 -15.17 -4.23
N SER A 144 2.71 -15.77 -3.71
CA SER A 144 3.15 -17.10 -4.16
C SER A 144 2.18 -18.24 -3.80
N GLN A 145 1.36 -18.05 -2.76
CA GLN A 145 0.43 -19.07 -2.27
C GLN A 145 -0.92 -19.05 -2.99
N THR A 146 -1.24 -17.98 -3.72
CA THR A 146 -2.55 -17.82 -4.37
C THR A 146 -2.39 -17.29 -5.80
N LEU A 147 -3.25 -17.73 -6.72
CA LEU A 147 -3.32 -17.14 -8.07
C LEU A 147 -4.13 -15.82 -8.09
N HIS A 148 -4.53 -15.33 -6.91
CA HIS A 148 -5.37 -14.15 -6.78
C HIS A 148 -4.52 -12.88 -6.72
N PRO A 149 -4.88 -11.80 -7.42
CA PRO A 149 -4.13 -10.54 -7.40
C PRO A 149 -4.17 -9.78 -6.05
N GLN A 150 -4.87 -10.31 -5.05
CA GLN A 150 -5.11 -9.71 -3.73
C GLN A 150 -4.81 -10.71 -2.60
N GLY A 151 -3.85 -11.62 -2.80
CA GLY A 151 -3.54 -12.68 -1.83
C GLY A 151 -3.14 -12.12 -0.46
N TYR A 152 -2.26 -11.12 -0.44
CA TYR A 152 -1.87 -10.43 0.78
C TYR A 152 -3.03 -9.62 1.37
N LEU A 153 -3.77 -8.88 0.54
CA LEU A 153 -4.89 -8.05 1.00
C LEU A 153 -6.02 -8.88 1.63
N HIS A 154 -6.33 -10.07 1.13
CA HIS A 154 -7.30 -10.97 1.78
C HIS A 154 -6.79 -11.53 3.11
N PHE A 155 -5.50 -11.89 3.19
CA PHE A 155 -4.87 -12.26 4.45
C PHE A 155 -5.00 -11.10 5.46
N LEU A 156 -4.66 -9.90 5.03
CA LEU A 156 -4.67 -8.69 5.84
C LEU A 156 -6.09 -8.36 6.33
N GLU A 157 -7.10 -8.40 5.46
CA GLU A 157 -8.50 -8.20 5.83
C GLU A 157 -8.95 -9.20 6.91
N GLY A 158 -8.61 -10.49 6.73
CA GLY A 158 -8.91 -11.52 7.72
C GLY A 158 -8.20 -11.30 9.06
N PHE A 159 -6.95 -10.83 9.02
CA PHE A 159 -6.16 -10.50 10.20
C PHE A 159 -6.75 -9.29 10.95
N MET A 160 -7.07 -8.21 10.24
CA MET A 160 -7.62 -6.98 10.82
C MET A 160 -8.99 -7.22 11.47
N LYS A 161 -9.86 -8.03 10.85
CA LYS A 161 -11.13 -8.44 11.45
C LYS A 161 -10.95 -9.19 12.78
N LYS A 162 -9.94 -10.07 12.88
CA LYS A 162 -9.63 -10.80 14.13
C LYS A 162 -9.14 -9.88 15.24
N LEU A 163 -8.45 -8.79 14.88
CA LEU A 163 -7.97 -7.78 15.82
C LEU A 163 -9.03 -6.73 16.19
N GLY A 164 -10.24 -6.82 15.61
CA GLY A 164 -11.33 -5.86 15.88
C GLY A 164 -11.14 -4.50 15.22
N VAL A 165 -10.28 -4.38 14.21
CA VAL A 165 -10.11 -3.14 13.45
C VAL A 165 -11.30 -2.97 12.50
N SER A 166 -12.13 -1.96 12.77
CA SER A 166 -13.28 -1.60 11.93
C SER A 166 -13.00 -0.28 11.22
N ILE A 167 -13.04 -0.31 9.88
CA ILE A 167 -12.90 0.88 9.04
C ILE A 167 -14.18 0.96 8.21
N GLU A 168 -14.84 2.12 8.28
CA GLU A 168 -16.05 2.38 7.50
C GLU A 168 -15.68 2.71 6.06
N GLU A 169 -16.38 2.07 5.14
CA GLU A 169 -16.25 2.36 3.71
C GLU A 169 -16.89 3.72 3.43
N VAL A 170 -16.06 4.73 3.12
CA VAL A 170 -16.55 6.03 2.68
C VAL A 170 -17.03 5.87 1.24
N ARG A 171 -18.33 5.64 1.07
CA ARG A 171 -18.94 5.71 -0.27
C ARG A 171 -18.72 7.11 -0.83
N PRO A 172 -18.28 7.25 -2.09
CA PRO A 172 -18.27 8.56 -2.71
C PRO A 172 -19.70 9.10 -2.68
N ILE A 173 -19.87 10.32 -2.20
CA ILE A 173 -21.11 11.07 -2.34
C ILE A 173 -21.28 11.21 -3.85
N SER A 174 -22.13 10.39 -4.44
CA SER A 174 -22.64 10.62 -5.77
C SER A 174 -23.44 11.91 -5.68
N ASP A 175 -22.86 13.02 -6.13
CA ASP A 175 -23.60 14.23 -6.42
C ASP A 175 -24.65 13.88 -7.48
N THR A 176 -25.84 13.53 -7.01
CA THR A 176 -27.08 13.64 -7.77
C THR A 176 -27.43 15.11 -7.82
N GLU A 177 -27.29 15.73 -8.99
CA GLU A 177 -28.33 16.55 -9.66
C GLU A 177 -27.89 16.97 -11.07
#